data_AF-A0A2S7NLJ5-F1
#
_entry.id   AF-A0A2S7NLJ5-F1
#
_cell.length_a   1.000
_cell.length_b   1.000
_cell.length_c   1.000
_cell.angle_alpha   90.00
_cell.angle_beta   90.00
_cell.angle_gamma   90.00
#
_symmetry.space_group_name_H-M   'P 1'
#
loop_
_entity.id
_entity.type
_entity.pdbx_description
1 polymer ?
#
loop_
_entity_poly.entity_id
_entity_poly.type
_entity_poly.pdbx_seq_one_letter_code
_entity_poly.pdbx_strand_id
1 'polypeptide(L)'
;MAPFREGVDPEYLSFIDPWDNMKMCKNTMVWFISKGDEITKDTFRSFGSCKVYTPGLEVKFHYRLYACALADPPYYSFDDGVEHVGDIEAILSRDYQFGRDTQERYNAKLKRSVHQLSIEHKVVFGNKGDNLTFRSLIDSKEVSNSVIRFDH
;
A
#
# COMPACT_ATOMS: atom_id res chain seq x y z
N MET A 1 -5.69 3.70 1.62
CA MET A 1 -6.66 4.58 0.92
C MET A 1 -8.00 4.36 1.57
N ALA A 2 -8.81 5.41 1.71
CA ALA A 2 -10.14 5.33 2.29
C ALA A 2 -11.19 5.92 1.34
N PRO A 3 -12.47 5.55 1.48
CA PRO A 3 -13.56 6.22 0.78
C PRO A 3 -13.53 7.73 1.02
N PHE A 4 -13.83 8.52 -0.02
CA PHE A 4 -13.90 9.98 0.09
C PHE A 4 -15.10 10.41 0.94
N ARG A 5 -14.87 11.28 1.91
CA ARG A 5 -15.89 11.82 2.83
C ARG A 5 -16.35 13.19 2.35
N GLU A 6 -17.55 13.25 1.79
CA GLU A 6 -18.11 14.48 1.25
C GLU A 6 -18.27 15.56 2.33
N GLY A 7 -17.86 16.80 2.02
CA GLY A 7 -17.85 17.92 2.96
C GLY A 7 -16.74 17.90 4.01
N VAL A 8 -15.93 16.83 4.07
CA VAL A 8 -14.80 16.70 5.00
C VAL A 8 -13.47 16.65 4.26
N ASP A 9 -13.35 15.76 3.28
CA ASP A 9 -12.12 15.60 2.52
C ASP A 9 -11.97 16.70 1.44
N PRO A 10 -10.78 17.33 1.31
CA PRO A 10 -10.52 18.27 0.23
C PRO A 10 -10.65 17.62 -1.15
N GLU A 11 -11.37 18.28 -2.06
CA GLU A 11 -11.68 17.71 -3.39
C GLU A 11 -10.42 17.36 -4.21
N TYR A 12 -9.33 18.14 -4.06
CA TYR A 12 -8.06 17.89 -4.76
C TYR A 12 -7.35 16.60 -4.31
N LEU A 13 -7.78 16.01 -3.18
CA LEU A 13 -7.36 14.71 -2.69
C LEU A 13 -8.21 13.55 -3.23
N SER A 14 -9.32 13.85 -3.90
CA SER A 14 -10.20 12.83 -4.44
C SER A 14 -9.66 12.20 -5.73
N PHE A 15 -10.01 10.95 -5.95
CA PHE A 15 -9.87 10.27 -7.24
C PHE A 15 -10.97 9.22 -7.40
N ILE A 16 -11.23 8.77 -8.62
CA ILE A 16 -12.17 7.67 -8.89
C ILE A 16 -11.37 6.39 -9.06
N ASP A 17 -11.66 5.38 -8.24
CA ASP A 17 -11.04 4.07 -8.38
C ASP A 17 -11.55 3.38 -9.68
N PRO A 18 -10.66 2.97 -10.60
CA PRO A 18 -11.07 2.36 -11.86
C PRO A 18 -11.75 0.99 -11.73
N TRP A 19 -11.66 0.31 -10.59
CA TRP A 19 -12.21 -1.02 -10.39
C TRP A 19 -13.71 -1.00 -10.11
N ASP A 20 -14.14 -0.17 -9.16
CA ASP A 20 -15.51 -0.09 -8.66
C ASP A 20 -16.19 1.27 -8.94
N ASN A 21 -15.45 2.23 -9.51
CA ASN A 21 -15.89 3.60 -9.75
C ASN A 21 -16.23 4.39 -8.48
N MET A 22 -15.76 3.95 -7.31
CA MET A 22 -15.93 4.67 -6.05
C MET A 22 -15.00 5.87 -5.98
N LYS A 23 -15.48 6.95 -5.37
CA LYS A 23 -14.67 8.13 -5.08
C LYS A 23 -13.87 7.86 -3.80
N MET A 24 -12.55 7.92 -3.93
CA MET A 24 -11.57 7.60 -2.90
C MET A 24 -10.75 8.84 -2.55
N CYS A 25 -10.16 8.84 -1.34
CA CYS A 25 -9.28 9.91 -0.87
C CYS A 25 -7.83 9.42 -0.83
N LYS A 26 -6.91 10.18 -1.44
CA LYS A 26 -5.47 9.91 -1.39
C LYS A 26 -4.85 10.51 -0.12
N ASN A 27 -3.62 10.12 0.18
CA ASN A 27 -2.81 10.65 1.29
C ASN A 27 -3.38 10.39 2.70
N THR A 28 -4.38 9.51 2.84
CA THR A 28 -4.92 9.10 4.14
C THR A 28 -3.94 8.16 4.86
N MET A 29 -3.77 8.35 6.15
CA MET A 29 -2.86 7.58 6.98
C MET A 29 -3.56 6.42 7.70
N VAL A 30 -2.79 5.37 7.98
CA VAL A 30 -3.21 4.23 8.79
C VAL A 30 -2.02 3.84 9.66
N TRP A 31 -2.24 3.70 10.98
CA TRP A 31 -1.18 3.17 11.84
C TRP A 31 -0.86 1.74 11.47
N PHE A 32 0.43 1.50 11.30
CA PHE A 32 0.95 0.17 11.08
C PHE A 32 1.65 -0.39 12.33
N ILE A 33 2.25 0.50 13.13
CA ILE A 33 2.71 0.27 14.50
C ILE A 33 2.21 1.44 15.34
N SER A 34 1.61 1.16 16.49
CA SER A 34 1.14 2.19 17.43
C SER A 34 2.26 2.62 18.37
N LYS A 35 2.18 3.85 18.88
CA LYS A 35 3.11 4.32 19.91
C LYS A 35 3.01 3.46 21.16
N GLY A 36 4.15 2.92 21.60
CA GLY A 36 4.22 2.04 22.77
C GLY A 36 4.06 0.55 22.45
N ASP A 37 3.83 0.18 21.18
CA ASP A 37 3.89 -1.22 20.76
C ASP A 37 5.28 -1.78 21.02
N GLU A 38 5.35 -2.93 21.70
CA GLU A 38 6.59 -3.66 21.87
C GLU A 38 6.98 -4.35 20.56
N ILE A 39 8.14 -3.97 20.02
CA ILE A 39 8.72 -4.59 18.83
C ILE A 39 9.77 -5.61 19.28
N THR A 40 9.47 -6.88 19.05
CA THR A 40 10.37 -8.01 19.27
C THR A 40 10.88 -8.53 17.92
N LYS A 41 11.88 -9.42 17.94
CA LYS A 41 12.43 -10.08 16.74
C LYS A 41 11.41 -10.91 15.93
N ASP A 42 10.30 -11.29 16.57
CA ASP A 42 9.24 -12.08 15.97
C ASP A 42 8.04 -11.20 15.57
N THR A 43 8.14 -9.88 15.80
CA THR A 43 7.08 -8.94 15.47
C THR A 43 7.00 -8.77 13.95
N PHE A 44 5.84 -9.10 13.40
CA PHE A 44 5.48 -8.76 12.04
C PHE A 44 4.06 -8.20 11.98
N ARG A 45 3.76 -7.53 10.88
CA ARG A 45 2.41 -7.08 10.55
C ARG A 45 2.16 -7.39 9.08
N SER A 46 0.92 -7.76 8.77
CA SER A 46 0.47 -7.99 7.40
C SER A 46 -0.65 -7.02 7.05
N PHE A 47 -0.74 -6.63 5.79
CA PHE A 47 -1.86 -5.86 5.27
C PHE A 47 -2.15 -6.23 3.81
N GLY A 48 -3.43 -6.20 3.44
CA GLY A 48 -3.84 -6.38 2.05
C GLY A 48 -3.72 -5.07 1.27
N SER A 49 -3.38 -5.16 -0.01
CA SER A 49 -3.56 -4.07 -0.95
C SER A 49 -4.12 -4.58 -2.27
N CYS A 50 -4.86 -3.71 -2.96
CA CYS A 50 -5.38 -3.98 -4.29
C CYS A 50 -4.83 -2.93 -5.26
N LYS A 51 -4.50 -3.35 -6.48
CA LYS A 51 -4.03 -2.46 -7.53
C LYS A 51 -4.62 -2.82 -8.87
N VAL A 52 -5.20 -1.83 -9.54
CA VAL A 52 -5.56 -1.94 -10.96
C VAL A 52 -4.28 -1.92 -11.78
N TYR A 53 -4.15 -2.86 -12.72
CA TYR A 53 -2.97 -3.01 -13.55
C TYR A 53 -3.33 -3.35 -15.00
N THR A 54 -2.32 -3.35 -15.87
CA THR A 54 -2.44 -3.76 -17.27
C THR A 54 -1.69 -5.08 -17.47
N PRO A 55 -2.36 -6.16 -17.92
CA PRO A 55 -1.70 -7.43 -18.19
C PRO A 55 -0.51 -7.29 -19.15
N GLY A 56 0.56 -8.03 -18.88
CA GLY A 56 1.80 -7.99 -19.66
C GLY A 56 2.71 -6.78 -19.36
N LEU A 57 2.31 -5.87 -18.47
CA LEU A 57 3.16 -4.79 -17.98
C LEU A 57 3.61 -5.06 -16.54
N GLU A 58 4.73 -4.46 -16.18
CA GLU A 58 5.26 -4.48 -14.81
C GLU A 58 4.30 -3.79 -13.84
N VAL A 59 4.13 -4.37 -12.65
CA VAL A 59 3.30 -3.81 -11.59
C VAL A 59 4.19 -3.32 -10.46
N LYS A 60 4.14 -2.02 -10.19
CA LYS A 60 4.88 -1.38 -9.10
C LYS A 60 3.96 -0.99 -7.98
N PHE A 61 4.27 -1.36 -6.75
CA PHE A 61 3.66 -0.81 -5.56
C PHE A 61 4.62 0.17 -4.91
N HIS A 62 4.10 1.32 -4.48
CA HIS A 62 4.85 2.35 -3.81
C HIS A 62 4.18 2.65 -2.47
N TYR A 63 4.91 2.41 -1.38
CA TYR A 63 4.46 2.72 -0.04
C TYR A 63 5.39 3.78 0.55
N ARG A 64 4.78 4.74 1.22
CA ARG A 64 5.51 5.78 1.96
C ARG A 64 5.42 5.46 3.44
N LEU A 65 6.56 5.48 4.10
CA LEU A 65 6.67 5.29 5.54
C LEU A 65 6.67 6.66 6.20
N TYR A 66 5.92 6.75 7.29
CA TYR A 66 5.83 7.96 8.08
C TYR A 66 5.95 7.63 9.57
N ALA A 67 6.44 8.59 10.34
CA ALA A 67 6.46 8.59 11.78
C ALA A 67 5.64 9.77 12.30
N CYS A 68 5.06 9.61 13.50
CA CYS A 68 4.38 10.69 14.21
C CYS A 68 4.42 10.42 15.72
N ALA A 69 4.53 11.48 16.52
CA ALA A 69 4.60 11.39 17.98
C ALA A 69 3.23 11.34 18.68
N LEU A 70 2.14 11.56 17.93
CA LEU A 70 0.76 11.54 18.43
C LEU A 70 0.35 10.13 18.91
N ALA A 71 -0.60 10.07 19.83
CA ALA A 71 -1.17 8.81 20.29
C ALA A 71 -2.10 8.19 19.22
N ASP A 72 -2.91 9.03 18.59
CA ASP A 72 -3.82 8.67 17.51
C ASP A 72 -3.21 8.99 16.14
N PRO A 73 -3.58 8.25 15.07
CA PRO A 73 -3.01 8.50 13.77
C PRO A 73 -3.52 9.83 13.25
N PRO A 74 -2.64 10.68 12.69
CA PRO A 74 -3.11 11.79 11.89
C PRO A 74 -3.97 11.25 10.74
N TYR A 75 -4.89 12.07 10.23
CA TYR A 75 -5.75 11.60 9.15
C TYR A 75 -5.02 11.67 7.81
N TYR A 76 -4.23 12.73 7.59
CA TYR A 76 -3.46 12.91 6.38
C TYR A 76 -1.95 12.82 6.62
N SER A 77 -1.23 12.40 5.58
CA SER A 77 0.24 12.33 5.57
C SER A 77 0.95 13.70 5.61
N PHE A 78 0.21 14.79 5.60
CA PHE A 78 0.71 16.16 5.66
C PHE A 78 0.18 16.92 6.89
N ASP A 79 -0.52 16.24 7.79
CA ASP A 79 -0.93 16.82 9.07
C ASP A 79 0.30 17.16 9.92
N ASP A 80 0.16 18.13 10.82
CA ASP A 80 1.25 18.60 11.68
C ASP A 80 1.85 17.46 12.50
N GLY A 81 3.20 17.40 12.52
CA GLY A 81 3.95 16.37 13.23
C GLY A 81 4.02 15.01 12.53
N VAL A 82 3.56 14.91 11.28
CA VAL A 82 3.87 13.77 10.40
C VAL A 82 5.21 13.99 9.71
N GLU A 83 6.10 13.03 9.88
CA GLU A 83 7.41 13.01 9.25
C GLU A 83 7.48 11.85 8.27
N HIS A 84 7.87 12.11 7.03
CA HIS A 84 8.22 11.03 6.09
C HIS A 84 9.58 10.47 6.47
N VAL A 85 9.70 9.15 6.49
CA VAL A 85 10.92 8.46 6.95
C VAL A 85 11.49 7.50 5.90
N GLY A 86 10.79 7.31 4.79
CA GLY A 86 11.29 6.47 3.71
C GLY A 86 10.21 5.96 2.77
N ASP A 87 10.67 5.25 1.74
CA ASP A 87 9.84 4.69 0.69
C ASP A 87 10.13 3.19 0.51
N ILE A 88 9.09 2.45 0.18
CA ILE A 88 9.16 1.05 -0.21
C ILE A 88 8.64 0.94 -1.64
N GLU A 89 9.48 0.41 -2.53
CA GLU A 89 9.08 0.02 -3.87
C GLU A 89 9.05 -1.52 -3.95
N ALA A 90 7.90 -2.09 -4.28
CA ALA A 90 7.77 -3.51 -4.58
C ALA A 90 7.40 -3.69 -6.04
N ILE A 91 8.23 -4.45 -6.77
CA ILE A 91 8.10 -4.61 -8.22
C ILE A 91 7.75 -6.07 -8.52
N LEU A 92 6.63 -6.27 -9.22
CA LEU A 92 6.26 -7.55 -9.81
C LEU A 92 6.56 -7.47 -11.31
N SER A 93 7.46 -8.34 -11.77
CA SER A 93 7.90 -8.38 -13.17
C SER A 93 6.73 -8.57 -14.13
N ARG A 94 6.86 -8.05 -15.35
CA ARG A 94 5.94 -8.33 -16.47
C ARG A 94 5.77 -9.82 -16.77
N ASP A 95 6.80 -10.62 -16.46
CA ASP A 95 6.82 -12.06 -16.70
C ASP A 95 6.11 -12.84 -15.59
N TYR A 96 5.76 -12.16 -14.49
CA TYR A 96 5.05 -12.78 -13.39
C TYR A 96 3.64 -13.15 -13.86
N GLN A 97 3.37 -14.45 -13.90
CA GLN A 97 2.05 -14.97 -14.19
C GLN A 97 1.21 -14.85 -12.91
N PHE A 98 0.39 -13.81 -12.83
CA PHE A 98 -0.46 -13.51 -11.68
C PHE A 98 -1.53 -14.57 -11.35
N GLY A 99 -1.54 -15.71 -12.06
CA GLY A 99 -2.34 -16.87 -11.70
C GLY A 99 -3.84 -16.66 -11.88
N ARG A 100 -4.63 -17.36 -11.06
CA ARG A 100 -6.11 -17.26 -11.04
C ARG A 100 -6.60 -16.11 -10.14
N ASP A 101 -5.68 -15.40 -9.51
CA ASP A 101 -5.95 -14.46 -8.42
C ASP A 101 -6.10 -13.01 -8.92
N THR A 102 -6.13 -12.86 -10.24
CA THR A 102 -6.48 -11.61 -10.91
C THR A 102 -7.95 -11.59 -11.24
N GLN A 103 -8.59 -10.48 -10.94
CA GLN A 103 -9.99 -10.27 -11.33
C GLN A 103 -10.04 -9.35 -12.55
N GLU A 104 -10.98 -9.64 -13.46
CA GLU A 104 -11.30 -8.78 -14.60
C GLU A 104 -12.75 -8.29 -14.50
N ARG A 105 -12.97 -7.02 -14.85
CA ARG A 105 -14.31 -6.45 -14.99
C ARG A 105 -14.33 -5.41 -16.11
N TYR A 106 -15.46 -5.32 -16.83
CA TYR A 106 -15.69 -4.20 -17.74
C TYR A 106 -16.07 -2.92 -16.99
N ASN A 107 -15.30 -1.84 -17.20
CA ASN A 107 -15.63 -0.52 -16.67
C ASN A 107 -16.30 0.32 -17.77
N ALA A 108 -17.59 0.61 -17.60
CA ALA A 108 -18.38 1.38 -18.55
C ALA A 108 -17.96 2.86 -18.67
N LYS A 109 -17.48 3.49 -17.58
CA LYS A 109 -16.99 4.88 -17.61
C LYS A 109 -15.71 5.00 -18.45
N LEU A 110 -14.84 3.99 -18.37
CA LEU A 110 -13.59 3.93 -19.13
C LEU A 110 -13.73 3.26 -20.50
N LYS A 111 -14.89 2.64 -20.77
CA LYS A 111 -15.18 1.87 -21.99
C LYS A 111 -14.14 0.78 -22.30
N ARG A 112 -13.65 0.09 -21.25
CA ARG A 112 -12.66 -0.99 -21.38
C ARG A 112 -12.71 -1.96 -20.19
N SER A 113 -12.17 -3.17 -20.38
CA SER A 113 -11.85 -4.06 -19.27
C SER A 113 -10.73 -3.49 -18.40
N VAL A 114 -10.86 -3.68 -17.09
CA VAL A 114 -9.83 -3.38 -16.09
C VAL A 114 -9.49 -4.67 -15.34
N HIS A 115 -8.22 -4.80 -14.95
CA HIS A 115 -7.72 -5.93 -14.19
C HIS A 115 -7.27 -5.45 -12.82
N GLN A 116 -7.60 -6.19 -11.77
CA GLN A 116 -7.16 -5.92 -10.41
C GLN A 116 -6.38 -7.11 -9.86
N LEU A 117 -5.28 -6.78 -9.20
CA LEU A 117 -4.49 -7.69 -8.39
C LEU A 117 -4.77 -7.41 -6.92
N SER A 118 -5.05 -8.47 -6.16
CA SER A 118 -5.04 -8.46 -4.69
C SER A 118 -3.75 -9.11 -4.20
N ILE A 119 -3.08 -8.47 -3.25
CA ILE A 119 -1.79 -8.91 -2.74
C ILE A 119 -1.71 -8.67 -1.23
N GLU A 120 -1.08 -9.61 -0.50
CA GLU A 120 -0.76 -9.40 0.90
C GLU A 120 0.67 -8.88 1.02
N HIS A 121 0.89 -7.89 1.87
CA HIS A 121 2.22 -7.44 2.24
C HIS A 121 2.50 -7.83 3.66
N LYS A 122 3.72 -8.30 3.91
CA LYS A 122 4.22 -8.62 5.24
C LYS A 122 5.46 -7.79 5.53
N VAL A 123 5.42 -7.09 6.65
CA VAL A 123 6.54 -6.32 7.18
C VAL A 123 7.04 -7.02 8.43
N VAL A 124 8.32 -7.39 8.43
CA VAL A 124 8.99 -8.02 9.56
C VAL A 124 9.89 -6.99 10.22
N PHE A 125 9.70 -6.84 11.53
CA PHE A 125 10.46 -5.94 12.37
C PHE A 125 11.48 -6.74 13.18
N GLY A 126 12.72 -6.24 13.29
CA GLY A 126 13.73 -6.85 14.17
C GLY A 126 14.38 -8.14 13.65
N ASN A 127 14.51 -8.33 12.34
CA ASN A 127 15.41 -9.35 11.80
C ASN A 127 16.89 -8.98 12.11
N LYS A 128 17.87 -9.88 11.91
CA LYS A 128 19.29 -9.64 12.27
C LYS A 128 19.83 -8.31 11.69
N GLY A 129 20.24 -7.40 12.58
CA GLY A 129 20.61 -6.01 12.26
C GLY A 129 19.36 -5.16 12.04
N ASP A 130 19.30 -3.94 12.59
CA ASP A 130 18.15 -3.00 12.69
C ASP A 130 17.39 -2.71 11.37
N ASN A 131 16.90 -3.72 10.68
CA ASN A 131 16.45 -3.68 9.31
C ASN A 131 14.99 -4.13 9.24
N LEU A 132 14.16 -3.24 8.69
CA LEU A 132 12.80 -3.56 8.26
C LEU A 132 12.88 -4.45 7.01
N THR A 133 12.15 -5.57 6.99
CA THR A 133 12.01 -6.40 5.78
C THR A 133 10.59 -6.29 5.27
N PHE A 134 10.44 -6.02 3.97
CA PHE A 134 9.15 -5.97 3.30
C PHE A 134 9.03 -7.11 2.29
N ARG A 135 7.92 -7.83 2.34
CA ARG A 135 7.61 -8.93 1.42
C ARG A 135 6.23 -8.71 0.84
N SER A 136 6.07 -8.95 -0.46
CA SER A 136 4.75 -9.02 -1.09
C SER A 136 4.45 -10.45 -1.47
N LEU A 137 3.26 -10.91 -1.10
CA LEU A 137 2.83 -12.29 -1.09
C LEU A 137 1.55 -12.47 -1.90
N ILE A 138 1.57 -13.38 -2.86
CA ILE A 138 0.37 -13.93 -3.52
C ILE A 138 0.34 -15.42 -3.20
N ASP A 139 -0.79 -15.93 -2.72
CA ASP A 139 -0.93 -17.32 -2.25
C ASP A 139 0.19 -17.75 -1.28
N SER A 140 0.56 -16.85 -0.36
CA SER A 140 1.65 -17.04 0.63
C SER A 140 3.05 -17.24 0.02
N LYS A 141 3.23 -17.05 -1.29
CA LYS A 141 4.54 -17.07 -1.96
C LYS A 141 5.04 -15.66 -2.15
N GLU A 142 6.34 -15.44 -1.96
CA GLU A 142 6.97 -14.15 -2.24
C GLU A 142 7.13 -13.94 -3.74
N VAL A 143 6.65 -12.80 -4.24
CA VAL A 143 6.46 -12.56 -5.68
C VAL A 143 7.09 -11.28 -6.19
N SER A 144 7.63 -10.47 -5.29
CA SER A 144 8.17 -9.15 -5.62
C SER A 144 9.62 -9.03 -5.21
N ASN A 145 10.39 -8.31 -6.01
CA ASN A 145 11.62 -7.70 -5.52
C ASN A 145 11.24 -6.39 -4.82
N SER A 146 11.58 -6.25 -3.54
CA SER A 146 11.27 -5.07 -2.75
C SER A 146 12.55 -4.32 -2.36
N VAL A 147 12.53 -3.01 -2.53
CA VAL A 147 13.61 -2.10 -2.13
C VAL A 147 13.04 -1.11 -1.12
N ILE A 148 13.74 -0.96 0.00
CA ILE A 148 13.40 0.02 1.04
C ILE A 148 14.50 1.08 1.04
N ARG A 149 14.10 2.35 1.05
CA ARG A 149 15.00 3.50 1.15
C ARG A 149 14.53 4.35 2.33
N PHE A 150 15.41 4.57 3.29
CA PHE A 150 15.13 5.46 4.41
C PHE A 150 15.70 6.85 4.11
N ASP A 151 14.96 7.86 4.55
CA ASP A 151 15.42 9.24 4.49
C ASP A 151 16.36 9.45 5.70
N HIS A 152 17.60 9.86 5.43
CA HIS A 152 18.64 10.10 6.42
C HIS A 152 18.65 11.55 6.89
#